data_AF-A0A087NFQ3-F1
#
_entry.id   AF-A0A087NFQ3-F1
#
_cell.length_a   1.000
_cell.length_b   1.000
_cell.length_c   1.000
_cell.angle_alpha   90.00
_cell.angle_beta   90.00
_cell.angle_gamma   90.00
#
_symmetry.space_group_name_H-M   'P 1'
#
loop_
_entity.id
_entity.type
_entity.pdbx_description
1 polymer ?
#
loop_
_entity_poly.entity_id
_entity_poly.type
_entity_poly.pdbx_seq_one_letter_code
_entity_poly.pdbx_strand_id
1 'polypeptide(L)'
;MATDQNALHDPALQDRLVAAVGGMERFSSNWSWRSHSPKQRAESAILGAVETIGDGITALAAKDATADQVEEWTAKAISLWLAWQAAGARTANPMITGPANFPVARNQKANAAEQKRGEEFYLFAHRPIAWLDRRHRSAEKAALSAESATVDHRALEFPGVKLVQNTTLDRIQLLFDGKPAAETISQLKKEAFRWSPREGAWQRQNTNNGVQAAYRVLRFLGHEKGTLSAVTPNLTQPPRPALPHEGMTSL
;
A
#
# COMPACT_ATOMS: atom_id res chain seq x y z
N MET A 1 -10.50 41.64 25.96
CA MET A 1 -10.69 40.21 25.63
C MET A 1 -9.75 39.87 24.48
N ALA A 2 -8.50 39.55 24.80
CA ALA A 2 -7.55 39.03 23.83
C ALA A 2 -7.67 37.52 23.91
N THR A 3 -8.29 36.93 22.90
CA THR A 3 -8.45 35.48 22.79
C THR A 3 -7.07 34.86 22.68
N ASP A 4 -6.71 34.02 23.65
CA ASP A 4 -5.53 33.16 23.64
C ASP A 4 -5.56 32.26 22.39
N GLN A 5 -4.97 32.73 21.29
CA GLN A 5 -4.67 31.89 20.12
C GLN A 5 -3.42 31.01 20.33
N ASN A 6 -2.80 31.08 21.52
CA ASN A 6 -1.54 30.42 21.81
C ASN A 6 -1.68 29.02 22.45
N ALA A 7 -2.90 28.52 22.64
CA ALA A 7 -3.16 27.27 23.39
C ALA A 7 -3.34 26.01 22.51
N LEU A 8 -3.21 26.10 21.18
CA LEU A 8 -3.40 24.96 20.26
C LEU A 8 -2.11 24.39 19.67
N HIS A 9 -0.94 24.90 20.07
CA HIS A 9 0.33 24.35 19.62
C HIS A 9 0.70 23.18 20.52
N ASP A 10 0.69 21.96 19.97
CA ASP A 10 1.30 20.80 20.62
C ASP A 10 2.81 21.09 20.78
N PRO A 11 3.28 21.38 22.01
CA PRO A 11 4.67 21.79 22.21
C PRO A 11 5.64 20.66 21.88
N ALA A 12 5.22 19.39 22.01
CA ALA A 12 6.05 18.24 21.69
C ALA A 12 6.25 18.11 20.17
N LEU A 13 5.21 18.36 19.37
CA LEU A 13 5.30 18.37 17.92
C LEU A 13 6.15 19.55 17.42
N GLN A 14 6.01 20.72 18.03
CA GLN A 14 6.83 21.89 17.71
C GLN A 14 8.31 21.60 17.98
N ASP A 15 8.66 21.10 19.15
CA ASP A 15 10.04 20.76 19.51
C ASP A 15 10.62 19.70 18.57
N ARG A 16 9.82 18.70 18.20
CA ARG A 16 10.20 17.68 17.21
C ARG A 16 10.50 18.28 15.84
N LEU A 17 9.67 19.20 15.36
CA LEU A 17 9.88 19.89 14.07
C LEU A 17 11.13 20.77 14.11
N VAL A 18 11.34 21.52 15.20
CA VAL A 18 12.53 22.36 15.40
C VAL A 18 13.80 21.51 15.45
N ALA A 19 13.77 20.37 16.15
CA ALA A 19 14.88 19.43 16.16
C ALA A 19 15.14 18.85 14.76
N ALA A 20 14.08 18.50 14.02
CA ALA A 20 14.18 17.90 12.69
C ALA A 20 14.81 18.83 11.64
N VAL A 21 14.65 20.14 11.77
CA VAL A 21 15.32 21.14 10.91
C VAL A 21 16.75 21.48 11.37
N GLY A 22 17.22 20.89 12.47
CA GLY A 22 18.54 21.15 13.05
C GLY A 22 18.61 22.45 13.84
N GLY A 23 17.48 22.88 14.45
CA GLY A 23 17.37 24.09 15.26
C GLY A 23 16.85 25.30 14.50
N MET A 24 16.24 26.23 15.24
CA MET A 24 15.60 27.42 14.68
C MET A 24 16.59 28.36 13.98
N GLU A 25 17.81 28.50 14.50
CA GLU A 25 18.84 29.36 13.91
C GLU A 25 19.26 28.87 12.52
N ARG A 26 19.61 27.58 12.42
CA ARG A 26 19.92 26.93 11.14
C ARG A 26 18.75 27.03 10.18
N PHE A 27 17.54 26.76 10.66
CA PHE A 27 16.35 26.82 9.82
C PHE A 27 16.10 28.23 9.29
N SER A 28 16.26 29.25 10.12
CA SER A 28 16.15 30.67 9.73
C SER A 28 17.14 31.03 8.62
N SER A 29 18.35 30.49 8.64
CA SER A 29 19.34 30.74 7.57
C SER A 29 18.86 30.25 6.19
N ASN A 30 18.05 29.20 6.11
CA ASN A 30 17.47 28.69 4.85
C ASN A 30 16.49 29.68 4.20
N TRP A 31 16.00 30.67 4.95
CA TRP A 31 15.07 31.69 4.46
C TRP A 31 15.76 32.97 3.98
N SER A 32 17.07 33.11 4.21
CA SER A 32 17.85 34.30 3.85
C SER A 32 17.77 34.67 2.36
N TRP A 33 17.67 33.67 1.48
CA TRP A 33 17.54 33.89 0.05
C TRP A 33 16.08 34.05 -0.42
N ARG A 34 15.11 33.69 0.42
CA ARG A 34 13.68 33.65 0.07
C ARG A 34 12.90 34.84 0.61
N SER A 35 13.40 35.49 1.65
CA SER A 35 12.67 36.55 2.35
C SER A 35 13.58 37.58 3.01
N HIS A 36 13.07 38.80 3.15
CA HIS A 36 13.69 39.88 3.91
C HIS A 36 13.51 39.75 5.42
N SER A 37 12.68 38.82 5.90
CA SER A 37 12.49 38.51 7.33
C SER A 37 12.69 37.02 7.62
N PRO A 38 13.92 36.47 7.50
CA PRO A 38 14.17 35.03 7.53
C PRO A 38 13.68 34.34 8.82
N LYS A 39 13.91 34.97 9.97
CA LYS A 39 13.50 34.44 11.29
C LYS A 39 11.98 34.32 11.40
N GLN A 40 11.23 35.39 11.11
CA GLN A 40 9.77 35.38 11.17
C GLN A 40 9.17 34.33 10.23
N ARG A 41 9.74 34.18 9.02
CA ARG A 41 9.27 33.17 8.06
C ARG A 41 9.55 31.75 8.51
N ALA A 42 10.70 31.51 9.13
CA ALA A 42 11.03 30.23 9.72
C ALA A 42 10.06 29.86 10.86
N GLU A 43 9.78 30.81 11.76
CA GLU A 43 8.81 30.65 12.83
C GLU A 43 7.40 30.36 12.26
N SER A 44 6.91 31.17 11.32
CA SER A 44 5.61 30.94 10.70
C SER A 44 5.52 29.59 9.98
N ALA A 45 6.61 29.13 9.35
CA ALA A 45 6.63 27.83 8.68
C ALA A 45 6.56 26.65 9.65
N ILE A 46 7.17 26.77 10.83
CA ILE A 46 7.03 25.78 11.91
C ILE A 46 5.59 25.79 12.43
N LEU A 47 5.02 26.96 12.74
CA LEU A 47 3.66 27.08 13.26
C LEU A 47 2.64 26.46 12.29
N GLY A 48 2.70 26.80 11.00
CA GLY A 48 1.80 26.21 10.01
C GLY A 48 1.98 24.70 9.83
N ALA A 49 3.19 24.16 10.06
CA ALA A 49 3.43 22.73 10.07
C ALA A 49 2.84 22.04 11.31
N VAL A 50 2.98 22.65 12.49
CA VAL A 50 2.37 22.18 13.74
C VAL A 50 0.85 22.12 13.59
N GLU A 51 0.23 23.18 13.07
CA GLU A 51 -1.21 23.22 12.79
C GLU A 51 -1.63 22.11 11.81
N THR A 52 -1.01 22.07 10.63
CA THR A 52 -1.40 21.11 9.58
C THR A 52 -1.20 19.65 10.00
N ILE A 53 -0.10 19.33 10.69
CA ILE A 53 0.19 17.97 11.15
C ILE A 53 -0.66 17.64 12.38
N GLY A 54 -0.85 18.60 13.29
CA GLY A 54 -1.72 18.47 14.46
C GLY A 54 -3.15 18.14 14.10
N ASP A 55 -3.74 18.86 13.15
CA ASP A 55 -5.08 18.59 12.62
C ASP A 55 -5.22 17.15 12.11
N GLY A 56 -4.18 16.65 11.44
CA GLY A 56 -4.17 15.29 10.95
C GLY A 56 -4.02 14.24 12.06
N ILE A 57 -3.24 14.51 13.10
CA ILE A 57 -3.16 13.67 14.31
C ILE A 57 -4.52 13.61 14.99
N THR A 58 -5.19 14.75 15.18
CA THR A 58 -6.54 14.82 15.77
C THR A 58 -7.55 14.05 14.94
N ALA A 59 -7.51 14.17 13.60
CA ALA A 59 -8.39 13.43 12.71
C ALA A 59 -8.15 11.90 12.74
N LEU A 60 -6.91 11.45 12.95
CA LEU A 60 -6.58 10.04 13.13
C LEU A 60 -7.06 9.51 14.49
N ALA A 61 -6.83 10.27 15.56
CA ALA A 61 -7.29 9.92 16.90
C ALA A 61 -8.82 9.80 16.95
N ALA A 62 -9.54 10.70 16.27
CA ALA A 62 -11.00 10.66 16.15
C ALA A 62 -11.54 9.45 15.35
N LYS A 63 -10.68 8.76 14.59
CA LYS A 63 -11.00 7.55 13.81
C LYS A 63 -10.43 6.29 14.46
N ASP A 64 -10.13 6.34 15.76
CA ASP A 64 -9.62 5.21 16.54
C ASP A 64 -8.31 4.61 15.97
N ALA A 65 -7.46 5.43 15.36
CA ALA A 65 -6.14 5.00 14.92
C ALA A 65 -5.27 4.58 16.12
N THR A 66 -4.48 3.52 15.96
CA THR A 66 -3.54 3.10 17.02
C THR A 66 -2.39 4.11 17.15
N ALA A 67 -1.74 4.15 18.32
CA ALA A 67 -0.60 5.04 18.56
C ALA A 67 0.52 4.84 17.51
N ASP A 68 0.80 3.60 17.12
CA ASP A 68 1.79 3.28 16.09
C ASP A 68 1.40 3.84 14.71
N GLN A 69 0.12 3.80 14.35
CA GLN A 69 -0.38 4.35 13.08
C GLN A 69 -0.28 5.87 13.07
N VAL A 70 -0.61 6.52 14.18
CA VAL A 70 -0.47 7.98 14.36
C VAL A 70 0.99 8.37 14.23
N GLU A 71 1.90 7.65 14.88
CA GLU A 71 3.33 7.94 14.83
C GLU A 71 3.91 7.71 13.42
N GLU A 72 3.53 6.63 12.73
CA GLU A 72 3.99 6.40 11.36
C GLU A 72 3.51 7.48 10.39
N TRP A 73 2.23 7.87 10.50
CA TRP A 73 1.69 8.96 9.68
C TRP A 73 2.39 10.28 9.98
N THR A 74 2.62 10.58 11.25
CA THR A 74 3.30 11.80 11.71
C THR A 74 4.74 11.85 11.21
N ALA A 75 5.49 10.76 11.35
CA ALA A 75 6.85 10.64 10.83
C ALA A 75 6.90 10.86 9.31
N LYS A 76 5.92 10.32 8.57
CA LYS A 76 5.80 10.53 7.13
C LYS A 76 5.45 11.98 6.78
N ALA A 77 4.53 12.62 7.52
CA ALA A 77 4.17 14.01 7.32
C ALA A 77 5.38 14.94 7.53
N ILE A 78 6.12 14.75 8.62
CA ILE A 78 7.36 15.49 8.92
C ILE A 78 8.40 15.28 7.81
N SER A 79 8.61 14.04 7.34
CA SER A 79 9.54 13.76 6.24
C SER A 79 9.20 14.51 4.95
N LEU A 80 7.92 14.55 4.58
CA LEU A 80 7.45 15.29 3.39
C LEU A 80 7.61 16.81 3.58
N TRP A 81 7.29 17.31 4.77
CA TRP A 81 7.48 18.72 5.10
C TRP A 81 8.95 19.14 5.05
N LEU A 82 9.86 18.34 5.61
CA LEU A 82 11.32 18.57 5.53
C LEU A 82 11.80 18.59 4.08
N ALA A 83 11.30 17.69 3.23
CA ALA A 83 11.63 17.66 1.81
C ALA A 83 11.16 18.93 1.09
N TRP A 84 10.00 19.47 1.47
CA TRP A 84 9.51 20.76 0.98
C TRP A 84 10.39 21.91 1.45
N GLN A 85 10.73 21.98 2.74
CA GLN A 85 11.60 23.03 3.27
C GLN A 85 13.01 23.02 2.65
N ALA A 86 13.58 21.83 2.46
CA ALA A 86 14.86 21.66 1.78
C ALA A 86 14.78 22.07 0.29
N ALA A 87 13.65 21.82 -0.37
CA ALA A 87 13.43 22.29 -1.72
C ALA A 87 13.36 23.82 -1.77
N GLY A 88 12.63 24.44 -0.84
CA GLY A 88 12.51 25.88 -0.70
C GLY A 88 13.83 26.57 -0.37
N ALA A 89 14.71 25.97 0.43
CA ALA A 89 16.02 26.58 0.74
C ALA A 89 16.91 26.88 -0.50
N ARG A 90 16.56 26.32 -1.66
CA ARG A 90 17.25 26.51 -2.94
C ARG A 90 16.58 27.57 -3.82
N THR A 91 15.46 28.14 -3.40
CA THR A 91 14.71 29.15 -4.14
C THR A 91 15.14 30.56 -3.74
N ALA A 92 15.16 31.44 -4.72
CA ALA A 92 15.56 32.83 -4.58
C ALA A 92 14.34 33.74 -4.71
N ASN A 93 14.30 34.79 -3.89
CA ASN A 93 13.31 35.86 -3.98
C ASN A 93 13.38 36.54 -5.37
N PRO A 94 12.24 36.80 -6.04
CA PRO A 94 12.18 37.57 -7.29
C PRO A 94 12.94 38.90 -7.29
N MET A 95 13.01 39.58 -6.14
CA MET A 95 13.78 40.83 -5.98
C MET A 95 15.31 40.62 -6.10
N ILE A 96 15.79 39.41 -5.83
CA ILE A 96 17.19 39.01 -6.00
C ILE A 96 17.43 38.52 -7.44
N THR A 97 16.44 37.86 -8.05
CA THR A 97 16.51 37.39 -9.43
C THR A 97 15.95 38.41 -10.44
N GLY A 98 16.36 39.67 -10.31
CA GLY A 98 15.82 40.82 -11.05
C GLY A 98 15.89 40.72 -12.59
N PRO A 99 15.47 41.77 -13.33
CA PRO A 99 15.24 41.75 -14.78
C PRO A 99 16.50 41.52 -15.64
N ALA A 100 17.69 41.66 -15.07
CA ALA A 100 18.97 41.46 -15.73
C ALA A 100 19.36 39.97 -15.74
N ASN A 101 18.67 39.12 -16.52
CA ASN A 101 19.09 37.76 -16.95
C ASN A 101 19.98 36.95 -15.97
N PHE A 102 19.71 37.02 -14.66
CA PHE A 102 20.17 36.06 -13.64
C PHE A 102 19.67 34.68 -14.09
N PRO A 103 20.17 33.51 -13.61
CA PRO A 103 19.63 32.22 -14.04
C PRO A 103 18.18 31.98 -13.57
N VAL A 104 17.24 32.78 -14.09
CA VAL A 104 15.79 32.79 -13.83
C VAL A 104 15.22 31.44 -14.19
N ALA A 105 15.66 30.83 -15.30
CA ALA A 105 15.28 29.46 -15.65
C ALA A 105 15.67 28.44 -14.57
N ARG A 106 16.82 28.62 -13.90
CA ARG A 106 17.23 27.77 -12.77
C ARG A 106 16.34 28.02 -11.56
N ASN A 107 16.05 29.29 -11.23
CA ASN A 107 15.18 29.62 -10.10
C ASN A 107 13.74 29.15 -10.34
N GLN A 108 13.21 29.28 -11.55
CA GLN A 108 11.90 28.76 -11.96
C GLN A 108 11.82 27.24 -11.78
N LYS A 109 12.86 26.50 -12.17
CA LYS A 109 12.95 25.05 -11.91
C LYS A 109 12.99 24.74 -10.42
N ALA A 110 13.70 25.54 -9.62
CA ALA A 110 13.73 25.38 -8.17
C ALA A 110 12.35 25.65 -7.52
N ASN A 111 11.66 26.72 -7.95
CA ASN A 111 10.30 27.06 -7.53
C ASN A 111 9.30 25.97 -7.90
N ALA A 112 9.36 25.43 -9.11
CA ALA A 112 8.51 24.32 -9.53
C ALA A 112 8.75 23.06 -8.68
N ALA A 113 10.01 22.79 -8.32
CA ALA A 113 10.34 21.70 -7.42
C ALA A 113 9.82 21.94 -5.98
N GLU A 114 9.93 23.16 -5.47
CA GLU A 114 9.36 23.55 -4.17
C GLU A 114 7.85 23.35 -4.16
N GLN A 115 7.14 23.87 -5.17
CA GLN A 115 5.69 23.75 -5.30
C GLN A 115 5.25 22.28 -5.32
N LYS A 116 5.90 21.45 -6.14
CA LYS A 116 5.61 20.01 -6.21
C LYS A 116 5.78 19.30 -4.86
N ARG A 117 6.81 19.66 -4.08
CA ARG A 117 7.03 19.09 -2.74
C ARG A 117 6.02 19.59 -1.72
N GLY A 118 5.63 20.87 -1.80
CA GLY A 118 4.55 21.42 -0.98
C GLY A 118 3.22 20.74 -1.26
N GLU A 119 2.86 20.57 -2.54
CA GLU A 119 1.65 19.84 -2.95
C GLU A 119 1.66 18.39 -2.44
N GLU A 120 2.80 17.70 -2.51
CA GLU A 120 2.97 16.34 -1.96
C GLU A 120 2.69 16.31 -0.45
N PHE A 121 3.25 17.26 0.31
CA PHE A 121 2.99 17.40 1.74
C PHE A 121 1.52 17.67 2.03
N TYR A 122 0.91 18.69 1.40
CA TYR A 122 -0.48 19.08 1.66
C TYR A 122 -1.47 17.98 1.28
N LEU A 123 -1.33 17.35 0.11
CA LEU A 123 -2.18 16.25 -0.33
C LEU A 123 -2.13 15.06 0.63
N PHE A 124 -0.97 14.81 1.25
CA PHE A 124 -0.80 13.79 2.26
C PHE A 124 -1.42 14.21 3.60
N ALA A 125 -1.02 15.38 4.10
CA ALA A 125 -1.37 15.85 5.44
C ALA A 125 -2.86 16.18 5.61
N HIS A 126 -3.52 16.67 4.55
CA HIS A 126 -4.97 16.95 4.56
C HIS A 126 -5.83 15.71 4.31
N ARG A 127 -5.22 14.53 4.05
CA ARG A 127 -5.95 13.28 3.81
C ARG A 127 -5.51 12.15 4.76
N PRO A 128 -5.48 12.38 6.09
CA PRO A 128 -5.04 11.40 7.07
C PRO A 128 -5.93 10.15 7.07
N ILE A 129 -7.24 10.36 7.03
CA ILE A 129 -8.25 9.30 7.04
C ILE A 129 -8.09 8.36 5.83
N ALA A 130 -7.86 8.91 4.63
CA ALA A 130 -7.68 8.12 3.42
C ALA A 130 -6.35 7.33 3.42
N TRP A 131 -5.33 7.81 4.14
CA TRP A 131 -4.13 7.02 4.41
C TRP A 131 -4.44 5.84 5.33
N LEU A 132 -5.18 6.06 6.42
CA LEU A 132 -5.57 5.01 7.36
C LEU A 132 -6.42 3.92 6.69
N ASP A 133 -7.43 4.33 5.92
CA ASP A 133 -8.32 3.40 5.19
C ASP A 133 -7.57 2.54 4.16
N ARG A 134 -6.54 3.10 3.52
CA ARG A 134 -5.69 2.32 2.61
C ARG A 134 -4.90 1.26 3.37
N ARG A 135 -4.49 1.58 4.60
CA ARG A 135 -3.69 0.70 5.43
C ARG A 135 -4.52 -0.45 6.00
N HIS A 136 -5.72 -0.16 6.49
CA HIS A 136 -6.66 -1.19 6.92
C HIS A 136 -6.97 -2.16 5.76
N ARG A 137 -7.31 -1.63 4.57
CA ARG A 137 -7.53 -2.48 3.38
C ARG A 137 -6.31 -3.32 2.99
N SER A 138 -5.10 -2.78 3.16
CA SER A 138 -3.88 -3.54 2.90
C SER A 138 -3.65 -4.63 3.93
N ALA A 139 -3.95 -4.37 5.20
CA ALA A 139 -3.86 -5.35 6.28
C ALA A 139 -4.90 -6.45 6.14
N GLU A 140 -6.16 -6.09 5.86
CA GLU A 140 -7.25 -7.03 5.53
C GLU A 140 -6.87 -7.92 4.35
N LYS A 141 -6.34 -7.34 3.27
CA LYS A 141 -5.90 -8.10 2.10
C LYS A 141 -4.70 -9.01 2.42
N ALA A 142 -3.76 -8.56 3.24
CA ALA A 142 -2.62 -9.37 3.66
C ALA A 142 -3.06 -10.53 4.57
N ALA A 143 -3.97 -10.28 5.51
CA ALA A 143 -4.59 -11.29 6.37
C ALA A 143 -5.37 -12.31 5.53
N LEU A 144 -6.20 -11.85 4.59
CA LEU A 144 -6.91 -12.73 3.66
C LEU A 144 -5.94 -13.58 2.84
N SER A 145 -4.82 -13.01 2.36
CA SER A 145 -3.79 -13.76 1.64
C SER A 145 -3.05 -14.76 2.53
N ALA A 146 -2.77 -14.43 3.79
CA ALA A 146 -2.11 -15.31 4.74
C ALA A 146 -3.03 -16.46 5.18
N GLU A 147 -4.30 -16.17 5.44
CA GLU A 147 -5.33 -17.16 5.73
C GLU A 147 -5.59 -18.05 4.51
N SER A 148 -5.57 -17.46 3.31
CA SER A 148 -5.61 -18.21 2.05
C SER A 148 -4.45 -19.20 1.95
N ALA A 149 -3.24 -18.88 2.41
CA ALA A 149 -2.11 -19.81 2.41
C ALA A 149 -2.33 -21.03 3.34
N THR A 150 -3.29 -20.97 4.26
CA THR A 150 -3.58 -22.05 5.23
C THR A 150 -4.81 -22.90 4.90
N VAL A 151 -5.68 -22.45 3.98
CA VAL A 151 -6.90 -23.19 3.59
C VAL A 151 -6.59 -24.11 2.41
N ASP A 152 -6.97 -25.39 2.51
CA ASP A 152 -6.82 -26.41 1.47
C ASP A 152 -7.17 -25.87 0.07
N HIS A 153 -6.17 -25.68 -0.76
CA HIS A 153 -6.38 -25.33 -2.17
C HIS A 153 -6.64 -26.63 -2.91
N ARG A 154 -7.66 -26.64 -3.78
CA ARG A 154 -7.82 -27.77 -4.71
C ARG A 154 -6.69 -27.67 -5.74
N ALA A 155 -5.60 -28.36 -5.46
CA ALA A 155 -4.45 -28.47 -6.34
C ALA A 155 -4.63 -29.69 -7.24
N LEU A 156 -4.64 -29.47 -8.55
CA LEU A 156 -4.59 -30.51 -9.56
C LEU A 156 -3.24 -30.44 -10.24
N GLU A 157 -2.45 -31.51 -10.13
CA GLU A 157 -1.15 -31.61 -10.77
C GLU A 157 -1.29 -32.34 -12.11
N PHE A 158 -0.89 -31.66 -13.18
CA PHE A 158 -0.76 -32.22 -14.52
C PHE A 158 0.73 -32.23 -14.90
N PRO A 159 1.17 -33.11 -15.82
CA PRO A 159 2.57 -33.12 -16.28
C PRO A 159 3.00 -31.74 -16.80
N GLY A 160 3.83 -31.03 -16.03
CA GLY A 160 4.35 -29.69 -16.35
C GLY A 160 3.45 -28.49 -15.99
N VAL A 161 2.28 -28.70 -15.36
CA VAL A 161 1.36 -27.63 -14.94
C VAL A 161 0.67 -27.95 -13.61
N LYS A 162 0.73 -27.05 -12.64
CA LYS A 162 -0.06 -27.13 -11.41
C LYS A 162 -1.23 -26.14 -11.48
N LEU A 163 -2.44 -26.65 -11.42
CA LEU A 163 -3.66 -25.86 -11.29
C LEU A 163 -4.02 -25.73 -9.81
N VAL A 164 -3.98 -24.53 -9.29
CA VAL A 164 -4.33 -24.20 -7.91
C VAL A 164 -5.62 -23.38 -7.92
N GLN A 165 -6.71 -23.96 -7.44
CA GLN A 165 -7.96 -23.22 -7.24
C GLN A 165 -7.97 -22.65 -5.81
N ASN A 166 -7.82 -21.33 -5.70
CA ASN A 166 -7.89 -20.60 -4.43
C ASN A 166 -9.31 -20.06 -4.25
N THR A 167 -10.12 -20.77 -3.45
CA THR A 167 -11.51 -20.43 -3.15
C THR A 167 -11.63 -19.16 -2.30
N THR A 168 -10.63 -18.85 -1.49
CA THR A 168 -10.62 -17.70 -0.57
C THR A 168 -10.29 -16.38 -1.27
N LEU A 169 -9.35 -16.38 -2.23
CA LEU A 169 -9.01 -15.20 -3.04
C LEU A 169 -9.94 -14.99 -4.24
N ASP A 170 -10.91 -15.90 -4.47
CA ASP A 170 -11.70 -15.97 -5.70
C ASP A 170 -10.77 -15.93 -6.95
N ARG A 171 -9.71 -16.74 -6.94
CA ARG A 171 -8.72 -16.82 -8.03
C ARG A 171 -8.35 -18.26 -8.41
N ILE A 172 -8.16 -18.48 -9.70
CA ILE A 172 -7.59 -19.72 -10.27
C ILE A 172 -6.17 -19.38 -10.73
N GLN A 173 -5.19 -20.16 -10.28
CA GLN A 173 -3.78 -19.99 -10.56
C GLN A 173 -3.24 -21.21 -11.32
N LEU A 174 -2.48 -20.96 -12.37
CA LEU A 174 -1.75 -21.97 -13.14
C LEU A 174 -0.25 -21.70 -12.94
N LEU A 175 0.44 -22.61 -12.26
CA LEU A 175 1.90 -22.60 -12.09
C LEU A 175 2.53 -23.54 -13.10
N PHE A 176 3.62 -23.12 -13.71
CA PHE A 176 4.41 -23.91 -14.66
C PHE A 176 5.82 -24.03 -14.10
N ASP A 177 6.45 -25.21 -14.20
CA ASP A 177 7.80 -25.46 -13.67
C ASP A 177 8.92 -24.70 -14.43
N GLY A 178 8.59 -24.09 -15.57
CA GLY A 178 9.49 -23.27 -16.38
C GLY A 178 8.74 -22.26 -17.25
N LYS A 179 9.48 -21.54 -18.10
CA LYS A 179 8.88 -20.59 -19.05
C LYS A 179 7.97 -21.36 -20.04
N PRO A 180 6.65 -21.12 -20.04
CA PRO A 180 5.76 -21.80 -20.96
C PRO A 180 6.11 -21.44 -22.41
N ALA A 181 5.86 -22.35 -23.35
CA ALA A 181 6.03 -22.10 -24.77
C ALA A 181 5.22 -20.86 -25.21
N ALA A 182 5.70 -20.14 -26.24
CA ALA A 182 5.05 -18.90 -26.72
C ALA A 182 3.59 -19.12 -27.15
N GLU A 183 3.27 -20.32 -27.64
CA GLU A 183 1.91 -20.73 -27.99
C GLU A 183 1.03 -20.88 -26.74
N THR A 184 1.54 -21.51 -25.68
CA THR A 184 0.86 -21.62 -24.38
C THR A 184 0.59 -20.25 -23.76
N ILE A 185 1.55 -19.31 -23.86
CA ILE A 185 1.36 -17.93 -23.39
C ILE A 185 0.24 -17.24 -24.17
N SER A 186 0.19 -17.44 -25.49
CA SER A 186 -0.85 -16.87 -26.34
C SER A 186 -2.24 -17.43 -25.97
N GLN A 187 -2.31 -18.73 -25.69
CA GLN A 187 -3.54 -19.39 -25.26
C GLN A 187 -3.98 -18.93 -23.85
N LEU A 188 -3.05 -18.79 -22.91
CA LEU A 188 -3.32 -18.24 -21.57
C LEU A 188 -3.89 -16.82 -21.64
N LYS A 189 -3.29 -15.96 -22.49
CA LYS A 189 -3.80 -14.60 -22.73
C LYS A 189 -5.19 -14.61 -23.37
N LYS A 190 -5.43 -15.50 -24.34
CA LYS A 190 -6.74 -15.68 -24.99
C LYS A 190 -7.83 -16.10 -24.00
N GLU A 191 -7.46 -16.92 -23.03
CA GLU A 191 -8.33 -17.36 -21.92
C GLU A 191 -8.39 -16.37 -20.74
N ALA A 192 -7.86 -15.16 -20.93
CA ALA A 192 -7.84 -14.05 -19.98
C ALA A 192 -7.07 -14.33 -18.66
N PHE A 193 -6.09 -15.24 -18.68
CA PHE A 193 -5.13 -15.37 -17.59
C PHE A 193 -4.09 -14.24 -17.65
N ARG A 194 -3.82 -13.62 -16.49
CA ARG A 194 -2.81 -12.57 -16.33
C ARG A 194 -1.64 -13.09 -15.51
N TRP A 195 -0.42 -12.81 -15.94
CA TRP A 195 0.79 -13.14 -15.19
C TRP A 195 0.88 -12.31 -13.89
N SER A 196 1.17 -12.97 -12.76
CA SER A 196 1.44 -12.34 -11.47
C SER A 196 2.89 -12.57 -11.05
N PRO A 197 3.77 -11.55 -11.13
CA PRO A 197 5.19 -11.70 -10.79
C PRO A 197 5.45 -11.94 -9.29
N ARG A 198 4.50 -11.61 -8.41
CA ARG A 198 4.60 -11.88 -6.95
C ARG A 198 4.38 -13.35 -6.61
N GLU A 199 3.47 -14.00 -7.34
CA GLU A 199 3.06 -15.39 -7.10
C GLU A 199 3.75 -16.37 -8.08
N GLY A 200 4.46 -15.87 -9.09
CA GLY A 200 5.04 -16.71 -10.14
C GLY A 200 4.00 -17.50 -10.95
N ALA A 201 2.74 -17.04 -10.99
CA ALA A 201 1.61 -17.81 -11.52
C ALA A 201 0.76 -17.01 -12.52
N TRP A 202 0.12 -17.73 -13.44
CA TRP A 202 -0.92 -17.18 -14.31
C TRP A 202 -2.26 -17.23 -13.60
N GLN A 203 -2.86 -16.06 -13.32
CA GLN A 203 -4.06 -15.93 -12.49
C GLN A 203 -5.27 -15.34 -13.23
N ARG A 204 -6.46 -15.82 -12.86
CA ARG A 204 -7.77 -15.31 -13.30
C ARG A 204 -8.77 -15.38 -12.13
N GLN A 205 -9.86 -14.59 -12.19
CA GLN A 205 -10.97 -14.72 -11.25
C GLN A 205 -11.61 -16.11 -11.25
N ASN A 206 -11.89 -16.66 -10.06
CA ASN A 206 -12.51 -17.96 -9.82
C ASN A 206 -14.01 -17.93 -10.12
N THR A 207 -14.32 -17.73 -11.39
CA THR A 207 -15.67 -17.92 -11.92
C THR A 207 -15.79 -19.32 -12.51
N ASN A 208 -17.02 -19.83 -12.68
CA ASN A 208 -17.26 -21.09 -13.37
C ASN A 208 -16.64 -21.11 -14.79
N ASN A 209 -16.62 -19.95 -15.45
CA ASN A 209 -15.91 -19.76 -16.72
C ASN A 209 -14.37 -19.81 -16.57
N GLY A 210 -13.82 -19.33 -15.46
CA GLY A 210 -12.40 -19.46 -15.15
C GLY A 210 -11.97 -20.92 -14.98
N VAL A 211 -12.82 -21.75 -14.36
CA VAL A 211 -12.59 -23.20 -14.25
C VAL A 211 -12.57 -23.84 -15.63
N GLN A 212 -13.55 -23.54 -16.48
CA GLN A 212 -13.58 -24.04 -17.86
C GLN A 212 -12.41 -23.52 -18.71
N ALA A 213 -11.98 -22.29 -18.49
CA ALA A 213 -10.82 -21.70 -19.16
C ALA A 213 -9.52 -22.43 -18.80
N ALA A 214 -9.32 -22.78 -17.52
CA ALA A 214 -8.20 -23.60 -17.09
C ALA A 214 -8.22 -24.97 -17.79
N TYR A 215 -9.38 -25.64 -17.84
CA TYR A 215 -9.52 -26.88 -18.58
C TYR A 215 -9.28 -26.74 -20.09
N ARG A 216 -9.61 -25.60 -20.71
CA ARG A 216 -9.30 -25.34 -22.12
C ARG A 216 -7.80 -25.20 -22.37
N VAL A 217 -7.07 -24.56 -21.47
CA VAL A 217 -5.59 -24.48 -21.53
C VAL A 217 -4.97 -25.86 -21.34
N LEU A 218 -5.46 -26.64 -20.35
CA LEU A 218 -4.97 -28.01 -20.11
C LEU A 218 -5.25 -28.94 -21.30
N ARG A 219 -6.44 -28.82 -21.91
CA ARG A 219 -6.79 -29.56 -23.13
C ARG A 219 -5.91 -29.17 -24.31
N PHE A 220 -5.57 -27.89 -24.46
CA PHE A 220 -4.64 -27.43 -25.50
C PHE A 220 -3.23 -28.04 -25.33
N LEU A 221 -2.81 -28.28 -24.09
CA LEU A 221 -1.54 -28.95 -23.77
C LEU A 221 -1.58 -30.48 -23.93
N GLY A 222 -2.71 -31.05 -24.40
CA GLY A 222 -2.86 -32.49 -24.60
C GLY A 222 -3.22 -33.28 -23.35
N HIS A 223 -3.57 -32.60 -22.25
CA HIS A 223 -4.09 -33.28 -21.06
C HIS A 223 -5.59 -33.56 -21.24
N GLU A 224 -5.98 -34.83 -21.22
CA GLU A 224 -7.40 -35.19 -21.07
C GLU A 224 -7.90 -34.76 -19.69
N LYS A 225 -9.23 -34.76 -19.49
CA LYS A 225 -9.84 -34.53 -18.17
C LYS A 225 -9.47 -35.69 -17.23
N GLY A 226 -8.22 -35.70 -16.77
CA GLY A 226 -7.67 -36.63 -15.81
C GLY A 226 -8.28 -36.35 -14.45
N THR A 227 -8.96 -37.38 -13.96
CA THR A 227 -9.56 -37.66 -12.65
C THR A 227 -9.45 -36.54 -11.61
N LEU A 228 -10.61 -36.15 -11.08
CA LEU A 228 -10.72 -35.49 -9.79
C LEU A 228 -10.07 -36.39 -8.73
N SER A 229 -8.76 -36.26 -8.50
CA SER A 229 -8.19 -36.68 -7.22
C SER A 229 -8.80 -35.75 -6.19
N ALA A 230 -9.85 -36.22 -5.53
CA ALA A 230 -10.14 -35.78 -4.20
C ALA A 230 -8.90 -36.14 -3.37
N VAL A 231 -8.00 -35.17 -3.18
CA VAL A 231 -7.30 -35.12 -1.90
C VAL A 231 -8.42 -34.84 -0.90
N THR A 232 -9.07 -35.90 -0.46
CA THR A 232 -9.86 -35.87 0.77
C THR A 232 -8.85 -35.45 1.83
N PRO A 233 -9.06 -34.34 2.56
CA PRO A 233 -8.25 -34.09 3.74
C PRO A 233 -8.41 -35.33 4.61
N ASN A 234 -7.29 -35.94 4.98
CA ASN A 234 -7.28 -37.09 5.86
C ASN A 234 -7.84 -36.64 7.22
N LEU A 235 -9.17 -36.62 7.34
CA LEU A 235 -9.84 -36.69 8.62
C LEU A 235 -9.62 -38.13 9.07
N THR A 236 -8.57 -38.32 9.86
CA THR A 236 -8.47 -39.43 10.81
C THR A 236 -9.74 -39.41 11.65
N GLN A 237 -10.81 -40.04 11.18
CA GLN A 237 -11.93 -40.39 12.03
C GLN A 237 -11.44 -41.50 12.94
N PRO A 238 -11.53 -41.37 14.28
CA PRO A 238 -11.33 -42.51 15.15
C PRO A 238 -12.34 -43.60 14.77
N PRO A 239 -11.97 -44.89 14.87
CA PRO A 239 -12.84 -45.98 14.41
C PRO A 239 -14.20 -45.90 15.12
N ARG A 240 -15.28 -45.81 14.32
CA ARG A 240 -16.65 -45.95 14.84
C ARG A 240 -16.76 -47.33 15.53
N PRO A 241 -17.29 -47.41 16.76
CA PRO A 241 -17.60 -48.69 17.37
C PRO A 241 -18.68 -49.40 16.54
N ALA A 242 -18.44 -50.68 16.23
CA ALA A 242 -19.37 -51.52 15.50
C ALA A 242 -20.66 -51.70 16.31
N LEU A 243 -21.80 -51.29 15.74
CA LEU A 243 -23.11 -51.71 16.22
C LEU A 243 -23.36 -53.13 15.72
N PRO A 244 -23.71 -54.09 16.60
CA PRO A 244 -24.03 -55.44 16.19
C PRO A 244 -25.34 -55.47 15.40
N HIS A 245 -25.31 -56.19 14.28
CA HIS A 245 -26.43 -56.45 13.41
C HIS A 245 -27.20 -57.63 14.01
N GLU A 246 -28.33 -57.39 14.66
CA GLU A 246 -29.29 -58.45 14.95
C GLU A 246 -30.21 -58.61 13.74
N GLY A 247 -30.03 -59.77 13.09
CA GLY A 247 -30.82 -60.22 11.97
C GLY A 247 -32.27 -60.46 12.37
N MET A 248 -33.17 -59.94 11.55
CA MET A 248 -34.58 -60.30 11.54
C MET A 248 -34.69 -61.60 10.73
N THR A 249 -34.88 -62.72 11.42
CA THR A 249 -35.37 -63.97 10.80
C THR A 249 -36.71 -64.31 11.41
N SER A 250 -37.73 -64.33 10.56
CA SER A 250 -39.09 -64.76 10.86
C SER A 250 -39.16 -66.25 11.23
N LEU A 251 -39.97 -66.56 12.25
CA LEU A 251 -41.02 -67.60 12.26
C LEU A 251 -41.93 -67.38 13.47
#